data_AF-A0A075MSK0-F1
#
_entry.id   AF-A0A075MSK0-F1
#
_cell.length_a   1.000
_cell.length_b   1.000
_cell.length_c   1.000
_cell.angle_alpha   90.00
_cell.angle_beta   90.00
_cell.angle_gamma   90.00
#
_symmetry.space_group_name_H-M   'P 1'
#
loop_
_entity.id
_entity.type
_entity.pdbx_description
1 polymer ?
#
loop_
_entity_poly.entity_id
_entity_poly.type
_entity_poly.pdbx_seq_one_letter_code
_entity_poly.pdbx_strand_id
1 'polypeptide(L)'
;MNIENEAGNIVIAKTYNSSTNNGRKVSYAFVDQAHALCLDKKDIIIAEIEACERLLKYAENESDQETVKNELSELKMALDLLT
;
A
#
# COMPACT_ATOMS: atom_id res chain seq x y z
N MET A 1 2.62 12.07 -20.99
CA MET A 1 2.39 11.51 -19.64
C MET A 1 3.70 10.90 -19.19
N ASN A 2 4.37 11.50 -18.21
CA ASN A 2 5.61 10.95 -17.66
C ASN A 2 5.25 9.70 -16.84
N ILE A 3 5.40 8.53 -17.44
CA ILE A 3 5.43 7.28 -16.69
C ILE A 3 6.89 7.10 -16.33
N GLU A 4 7.27 7.58 -15.16
CA GLU A 4 8.56 7.21 -14.58
C GLU A 4 8.48 5.70 -14.31
N ASN A 5 9.21 4.94 -15.13
CA ASN A 5 9.43 3.52 -14.94
C ASN A 5 10.26 3.32 -13.67
N GLU A 6 9.61 3.34 -12.50
CA GLU A 6 10.18 2.84 -11.25
C GLU A 6 10.29 1.30 -11.37
N ALA A 7 11.39 0.87 -11.96
CA ALA A 7 11.79 -0.53 -11.98
C ALA A 7 11.89 -1.05 -10.52
N GLY A 8 11.02 -1.99 -10.15
CA GLY A 8 11.03 -2.62 -8.80
C GLY A 8 9.69 -2.59 -8.06
N ASN A 9 8.71 -1.84 -8.55
CA ASN A 9 7.40 -1.74 -7.89
C ASN A 9 6.56 -3.02 -8.09
N ILE A 10 6.49 -3.87 -7.07
CA ILE A 10 5.73 -5.13 -7.13
C ILE A 10 4.28 -5.00 -6.65
N VAL A 11 3.97 -3.99 -5.82
CA VAL A 11 2.64 -3.68 -5.30
C VAL A 11 2.26 -2.23 -5.59
N ILE A 12 0.99 -2.01 -5.93
CA ILE A 12 0.32 -0.71 -6.07
C ILE A 12 -0.72 -0.57 -4.96
N ALA A 13 -0.73 0.58 -4.28
CA ALA A 13 -1.74 0.95 -3.30
C ALA A 13 -2.67 2.04 -3.86
N LYS A 14 -3.96 2.00 -3.52
CA LYS A 14 -4.93 3.06 -3.81
C LYS A 14 -5.89 3.27 -2.64
N THR A 15 -6.27 4.52 -2.39
CA THR A 15 -7.39 4.78 -1.49
C THR A 15 -8.72 4.61 -2.24
N TYR A 16 -9.73 4.14 -1.52
CA TYR A 16 -11.10 4.08 -2.04
C TYR A 16 -12.10 4.32 -0.91
N ASN A 17 -13.28 4.79 -1.28
CA ASN A 17 -14.38 4.94 -0.34
C ASN A 17 -15.12 3.59 -0.21
N SER A 18 -15.08 2.98 0.97
CA SER A 18 -15.73 1.69 1.19
C SER A 18 -17.22 1.90 1.45
N SER A 19 -18.07 1.37 0.56
CA SER A 19 -19.53 1.47 0.68
C SER A 19 -20.12 0.73 1.90
N THR A 20 -19.34 -0.14 2.55
CA THR A 20 -19.84 -1.03 3.61
C THR A 20 -19.44 -0.61 5.02
N ASN A 21 -18.53 0.36 5.20
CA ASN A 21 -18.01 0.73 6.52
C ASN A 21 -17.75 2.24 6.70
N ASN A 22 -18.45 3.10 5.94
CA ASN A 22 -18.39 4.57 6.07
C ASN A 22 -16.97 5.14 6.24
N GLY A 23 -15.98 4.51 5.62
CA GLY A 23 -14.57 4.75 5.87
C GLY A 23 -13.76 4.60 4.59
N ARG A 24 -12.83 5.52 4.39
CA ARG A 24 -11.79 5.37 3.38
C ARG A 24 -10.86 4.22 3.79
N LYS A 25 -10.44 3.43 2.82
CA LYS A 25 -9.54 2.29 3.00
C LYS A 25 -8.46 2.29 1.92
N VAL A 26 -7.38 1.56 2.17
CA VAL A 26 -6.36 1.27 1.16
C VAL A 26 -6.61 -0.11 0.55
N SER A 27 -6.45 -0.24 -0.76
CA SER A 27 -6.43 -1.52 -1.46
C SER A 27 -5.10 -1.72 -2.18
N TYR A 28 -4.68 -2.98 -2.26
CA TYR A 28 -3.41 -3.39 -2.85
C TYR A 28 -3.64 -4.27 -4.07
N ALA A 29 -2.76 -4.11 -5.06
CA ALA A 29 -2.71 -4.99 -6.22
C ALA A 29 -1.26 -5.25 -6.61
N PHE A 30 -0.93 -6.51 -6.88
CA PHE A 30 0.37 -6.87 -7.45
C PHE A 30 0.44 -6.43 -8.92
N VAL A 31 1.58 -5.85 -9.31
CA VAL A 31 1.83 -5.46 -10.71
C VAL A 31 1.98 -6.70 -11.60
N ASP A 32 2.53 -7.77 -11.04
CA ASP A 32 2.59 -9.09 -11.65
C ASP A 32 2.20 -10.14 -10.61
N GLN A 33 1.12 -10.87 -10.90
CA GLN A 33 0.57 -11.88 -10.00
C GLN A 33 1.52 -13.07 -9.80
N ALA A 34 2.45 -13.32 -10.72
CA ALA A 34 3.46 -14.36 -10.55
C ALA A 34 4.41 -14.04 -9.38
N HIS A 35 4.71 -12.75 -9.13
CA HIS A 35 5.54 -12.35 -7.99
C HIS A 35 4.86 -12.60 -6.65
N ALA A 36 3.53 -12.48 -6.56
CA ALA A 36 2.79 -12.73 -5.32
C ALA A 36 2.98 -14.17 -4.79
N LEU A 37 3.21 -15.14 -5.68
CA LEU A 37 3.41 -16.54 -5.33
C LEU A 37 4.80 -16.85 -4.77
N CYS A 38 5.76 -15.94 -4.94
CA CYS A 38 7.16 -16.13 -4.56
C CYS A 38 7.56 -15.35 -3.31
N LEU A 39 6.67 -14.52 -2.76
CA LEU A 39 6.95 -13.64 -1.63
C LEU A 39 6.39 -14.24 -0.35
N ASP A 40 7.19 -14.18 0.72
CA ASP A 40 6.68 -14.50 2.03
C ASP A 40 5.89 -13.32 2.63
N LYS A 41 5.19 -13.55 3.74
CA LYS A 41 4.32 -12.54 4.34
C LYS A 41 5.07 -11.28 4.75
N LYS A 42 6.33 -11.41 5.15
CA LYS A 42 7.16 -10.27 5.53
C LYS A 42 7.46 -9.41 4.31
N ASP A 43 7.85 -10.05 3.21
CA ASP A 43 8.11 -9.35 1.94
C ASP A 43 6.86 -8.64 1.41
N ILE A 44 5.68 -9.27 1.54
CA ILE A 44 4.39 -8.66 1.15
C ILE A 44 4.13 -7.39 1.97
N ILE A 45 4.28 -7.46 3.29
CA ILE A 45 4.04 -6.30 4.17
C ILE A 45 5.03 -5.17 3.87
N ILE A 46 6.31 -5.49 3.60
CA ILE A 46 7.31 -4.50 3.19
C ILE A 46 6.88 -3.82 1.88
N ALA A 47 6.43 -4.60 0.89
CA ALA A 47 5.97 -4.05 -0.39
C ALA A 47 4.72 -3.16 -0.25
N GLU A 48 3.80 -3.52 0.64
CA GLU A 48 2.61 -2.71 0.97
C GLU A 48 3.00 -1.41 1.67
N ILE A 49 3.99 -1.44 2.59
CA ILE A 49 4.55 -0.22 3.22
C ILE A 49 5.12 0.71 2.15
N GLU A 50 5.97 0.19 1.26
CA GLU A 50 6.56 0.98 0.17
C GLU A 50 5.49 1.54 -0.78
N ALA A 51 4.43 0.78 -1.05
CA ALA A 51 3.30 1.22 -1.86
C ALA A 51 2.51 2.34 -1.18
N CYS A 52 2.28 2.24 0.13
CA CYS A 52 1.61 3.28 0.91
C CYS A 52 2.47 4.55 1.03
N GLU A 53 3.79 4.44 1.21
CA GLU A 53 4.69 5.59 1.22
C GLU A 53 4.68 6.33 -0.13
N ARG A 54 4.63 5.58 -1.25
CA ARG A 54 4.44 6.17 -2.59
C ARG A 54 3.08 6.82 -2.72
N LEU A 55 2.01 6.15 -2.33
CA LEU A 55 0.65 6.69 -2.37
C LEU A 55 0.53 7.99 -1.56
N LEU A 56 1.19 8.08 -0.41
CA LEU A 56 1.19 9.27 0.44
C LEU A 56 1.84 10.49 -0.25
N LYS A 57 2.88 10.28 -1.08
CA LYS A 57 3.52 11.35 -1.87
C LYS A 57 2.58 11.98 -2.90
N TYR A 58 1.60 11.21 -3.39
CA TYR A 58 0.64 11.66 -4.42
C TYR A 58 -0.76 11.96 -3.85
N ALA A 59 -1.01 11.71 -2.57
CA ALA A 59 -2.30 11.94 -1.95
C ALA A 59 -2.52 13.44 -1.72
N GLU A 60 -3.44 14.04 -2.48
CA GLU A 60 -3.75 15.47 -2.40
C GLU A 60 -4.76 15.81 -1.29
N ASN A 61 -5.67 14.88 -0.97
CA ASN A 61 -6.71 15.11 0.03
C ASN A 61 -6.25 14.70 1.43
N GLU A 62 -6.51 15.55 2.43
CA GLU A 62 -6.20 15.26 3.84
C GLU A 62 -6.79 13.94 4.33
N SER A 63 -8.04 13.64 3.95
CA SER A 63 -8.67 12.36 4.30
C SER A 63 -7.99 11.13 3.68
N ASP A 64 -7.44 11.26 2.47
CA ASP A 64 -6.66 10.17 1.84
C ASP A 64 -5.31 10.04 2.55
N GLN A 65 -4.65 11.15 2.89
CA GLN A 65 -3.40 11.15 3.65
C GLN A 65 -3.55 10.51 5.04
N GLU A 66 -4.61 10.85 5.78
CA GLU A 66 -4.88 10.27 7.10
C GLU A 66 -5.13 8.76 7.00
N THR A 67 -5.93 8.34 6.02
CA THR A 67 -6.20 6.92 5.75
C THR A 67 -4.90 6.17 5.49
N VAL A 68 -4.01 6.70 4.65
CA VAL A 68 -2.74 6.05 4.30
C VAL A 68 -1.76 6.05 5.49
N LYS A 69 -1.76 7.08 6.33
CA LYS A 69 -0.93 7.12 7.55
C LYS A 69 -1.37 6.08 8.58
N ASN A 70 -2.68 5.91 8.77
CA ASN A 70 -3.23 4.90 9.66
C ASN A 70 -2.85 3.50 9.18
N GLU A 71 -3.06 3.23 7.90
CA GLU A 71 -2.68 1.97 7.26
C GLU A 71 -1.17 1.69 7.40
N LEU A 72 -0.31 2.68 7.17
CA LEU A 72 1.14 2.55 7.39
C LEU A 72 1.49 2.17 8.83
N SER A 73 0.77 2.72 9.81
CA SER A 73 0.98 2.38 11.21
C SER A 73 0.61 0.92 11.49
N GLU A 74 -0.52 0.45 10.95
CA GLU A 74 -0.98 -0.93 11.11
C GLU A 74 -0.02 -1.92 10.45
N LEU A 75 0.44 -1.64 9.23
CA LEU A 75 1.43 -2.47 8.52
C LEU A 75 2.76 -2.55 9.27
N LYS A 76 3.24 -1.43 9.83
CA LYS A 76 4.48 -1.40 10.63
C LYS A 76 4.34 -2.23 11.91
N MET A 77 3.20 -2.16 12.59
CA MET A 77 2.92 -3.01 13.75
C MET A 77 2.86 -4.49 13.37
N ALA A 78 2.22 -4.82 12.24
CA ALA A 78 2.17 -6.20 11.75
C ALA A 78 3.56 -6.74 11.39
N LEU A 79 4.42 -5.91 10.80
CA LEU A 79 5.81 -6.26 10.50
C LEU A 79 6.62 -6.50 11.78
N ASP A 80 6.49 -5.63 12.77
CA ASP A 80 7.15 -5.77 14.08
C ASP A 80 6.78 -7.09 14.76
N LEU A 81 5.50 -7.50 14.72
CA LEU A 81 5.05 -8.78 15.28
C LEU A 81 5.65 -10.01 14.58
N LEU A 82 6.13 -9.87 13.34
CA LEU A 82 6.78 -10.93 12.57
C LEU A 82 8.32 -10.95 12.72
N THR A 83 8.90 -10.01 13.47
CA THR A 83 10.36 -9.83 13.61
C THR A 83 10.82 -10.06 15.05
#